data_AF-A0A087GP02-F1
#
_entry.id   AF-A0A087GP02-F1
#
_cell.length_a   1.000
_cell.length_b   1.000
_cell.length_c   1.000
_cell.angle_alpha   90.00
_cell.angle_beta   90.00
_cell.angle_gamma   90.00
#
_symmetry.space_group_name_H-M   'P 1'
#
loop_
_entity.id
_entity.type
_entity.pdbx_description
1 polymer ?
#
loop_
_entity_poly.entity_id
_entity_poly.type
_entity_poly.pdbx_seq_one_letter_code
_entity_poly.pdbx_strand_id
1 'polypeptide(L)'
;MKFKDGYMVSSGQPTKEYIDSALRHVMLRQGVLGIKVKVMLDWDPTGKQGPQTPLPDVVIIHAPKEEGQVKHVPVVTPAAALMQEAPLTTTDYPEMPVA
;
A
#
# COMPACT_ATOMS: atom_id res chain seq x y z
N MET A 1 -40.01 5.81 18.92
CA MET A 1 -39.17 6.71 18.09
C MET A 1 -37.85 6.03 17.77
N LYS A 2 -37.23 6.35 16.63
CA LYS A 2 -35.95 5.78 16.20
C LYS A 2 -35.01 6.91 15.81
N PHE A 3 -33.92 7.04 16.55
CA PHE A 3 -32.87 8.01 16.28
C PHE A 3 -31.68 7.26 15.66
N LYS A 4 -31.08 7.85 14.63
CA LYS A 4 -29.86 7.36 13.99
C LYS A 4 -28.99 8.57 13.71
N ASP A 5 -27.73 8.45 14.05
CA ASP A 5 -26.71 9.43 13.72
C ASP A 5 -25.42 8.68 13.39
N GLY A 6 -24.64 9.21 12.45
CA GLY A 6 -23.40 8.61 11.96
C GLY A 6 -23.56 7.34 11.12
N TYR A 7 -22.46 6.59 11.03
CA TYR A 7 -22.36 5.35 10.27
C TYR A 7 -22.71 4.14 11.14
N MET A 8 -23.49 3.20 10.60
CA MET A 8 -23.84 1.98 11.32
C MET A 8 -24.03 0.80 10.38
N VAL A 9 -23.20 -0.22 10.57
CA VAL A 9 -23.33 -1.52 9.90
C VAL A 9 -24.48 -2.30 10.55
N SER A 10 -25.26 -3.04 9.76
CA SER A 10 -26.41 -3.82 10.26
C SER A 10 -26.34 -5.32 9.96
N SER A 11 -25.32 -5.77 9.24
CA SER A 11 -25.19 -7.14 8.73
C SER A 11 -23.76 -7.67 8.82
N GLY A 12 -23.63 -9.00 8.84
CA GLY A 12 -22.35 -9.70 8.80
C GLY A 12 -21.66 -9.83 10.17
N GLN A 13 -20.47 -10.42 10.14
CA GLN A 13 -19.62 -10.61 11.32
C GLN A 13 -19.24 -9.29 12.02
N PRO A 14 -18.99 -8.15 11.32
CA PRO A 14 -18.69 -6.88 11.97
C PRO A 14 -19.80 -6.40 12.91
N THR A 15 -21.05 -6.82 12.70
CA THR A 15 -22.16 -6.45 13.59
C THR A 15 -21.96 -6.99 15.02
N LYS A 16 -21.24 -8.10 15.20
CA LYS A 16 -21.00 -8.68 16.54
C LYS A 16 -19.77 -8.10 17.23
N GLU A 17 -18.76 -7.74 16.45
CA GLU A 17 -17.48 -7.25 16.97
C GLU A 17 -17.53 -5.73 17.21
N TYR A 18 -18.19 -4.98 16.32
CA TYR A 18 -18.20 -3.52 16.35
C TYR A 18 -19.41 -2.91 17.03
N ILE A 19 -20.51 -3.65 17.23
CA ILE A 19 -21.74 -3.08 17.77
C ILE A 19 -21.99 -3.60 19.17
N ASP A 20 -21.91 -2.69 20.14
CA ASP A 20 -22.48 -2.93 21.45
C ASP A 20 -23.96 -2.53 21.45
N SER A 21 -24.78 -3.37 22.06
CA SER A 21 -26.22 -3.14 22.14
C SER A 21 -26.74 -3.36 23.54
N ALA A 22 -27.44 -2.37 24.06
CA ALA A 22 -28.01 -2.39 25.40
C ALA A 22 -29.52 -2.21 25.36
N LEU A 23 -30.21 -3.00 26.19
CA LEU A 23 -31.64 -2.92 26.42
C LEU A 23 -31.90 -2.64 27.89
N ARG A 24 -32.65 -1.57 28.15
CA ARG A 24 -33.10 -1.19 29.50
C ARG A 24 -34.54 -0.72 29.47
N HIS A 25 -35.22 -0.93 30.58
CA HIS A 25 -36.59 -0.50 30.79
C HIS A 25 -36.62 0.62 31.83
N VAL A 26 -37.44 1.64 31.59
CA VAL A 26 -37.67 2.74 32.52
C VAL A 26 -39.15 2.72 32.89
N MET A 27 -39.44 2.64 34.20
CA MET A 27 -40.80 2.70 34.70
C MET A 27 -41.24 4.16 34.84
N LEU A 28 -42.36 4.50 34.23
CA LEU A 28 -43.04 5.79 34.33
C LEU A 28 -44.40 5.58 35.00
N ARG A 29 -45.03 6.66 35.47
CA ARG A 29 -46.37 6.58 36.09
C ARG A 29 -47.45 6.03 35.15
N GLN A 30 -47.26 6.20 33.84
CA GLN A 30 -48.19 5.75 32.79
C GLN A 30 -47.88 4.34 32.27
N GLY A 31 -46.78 3.70 32.69
CA GLY A 31 -46.36 2.39 32.19
C GLY A 31 -44.84 2.26 32.06
N VAL A 32 -44.39 1.29 31.27
CA VAL A 32 -42.95 0.98 31.10
C VAL A 32 -42.49 1.40 29.70
N LEU A 33 -41.39 2.16 29.63
CA LEU A 33 -40.74 2.56 28.39
C LEU A 33 -39.49 1.71 28.16
N GLY A 34 -39.37 1.09 26.99
CA GLY A 34 -38.17 0.37 26.57
C GLY A 34 -37.19 1.27 25.82
N ILE A 35 -35.92 1.26 26.24
CA ILE A 35 -34.82 1.95 25.57
C ILE A 35 -33.88 0.91 24.98
N LYS A 36 -33.63 1.02 23.67
CA LYS A 36 -32.66 0.22 22.91
C LYS A 36 -31.59 1.16 22.36
N VAL A 37 -30.36 0.99 22.81
CA VAL A 37 -29.21 1.74 22.29
C VAL A 37 -28.30 0.76 21.55
N LYS A 38 -27.82 1.18 20.37
CA LYS A 38 -26.77 0.50 19.62
C LYS A 38 -25.67 1.52 19.36
N VAL A 39 -24.44 1.19 19.71
CA VAL A 39 -23.27 2.05 19.50
C VAL A 39 -22.26 1.27 18.65
N MET A 40 -21.76 1.91 17.59
CA MET A 40 -20.67 1.36 16.79
C MET A 40 -19.36 1.88 17.35
N LEU A 41 -18.45 0.97 17.70
CA LEU A 41 -17.12 1.27 18.20
C LEU A 41 -16.16 1.58 17.04
N ASP A 42 -15.14 2.39 17.29
CA ASP A 42 -14.09 2.65 16.30
C ASP A 42 -13.04 1.53 16.28
N TRP A 43 -12.38 1.36 15.15
CA TRP A 43 -11.24 0.45 15.02
C TRP A 43 -10.02 1.03 15.75
N ASP A 44 -9.45 0.29 16.72
CA ASP A 44 -8.24 0.66 17.45
C ASP A 44 -7.21 -0.47 17.34
N PRO A 45 -6.03 -0.24 16.73
CA PRO A 45 -4.97 -1.26 16.64
C PRO A 45 -4.45 -1.70 18.01
N THR A 46 -4.63 -0.87 19.05
CA THR A 46 -4.22 -1.14 20.44
C THR A 46 -5.23 -2.02 21.18
N GLY A 47 -6.46 -2.16 20.66
CA GLY A 47 -7.52 -3.00 21.24
C GLY A 47 -8.04 -2.52 22.60
N LYS A 48 -7.85 -1.25 22.98
CA LYS A 48 -8.28 -0.75 24.30
C LYS A 48 -9.75 -0.34 24.31
N GLN A 49 -10.21 0.28 23.23
CA GLN A 49 -11.56 0.83 23.14
C GLN A 49 -12.39 0.20 22.03
N GLY A 50 -11.81 -0.65 21.18
CA GLY A 50 -12.52 -1.25 20.07
C GLY A 50 -11.82 -2.48 19.49
N PRO A 51 -12.42 -3.10 18.45
CA PRO A 51 -11.89 -4.31 17.83
C PRO A 51 -10.53 -4.04 17.17
N GLN A 52 -9.62 -5.00 17.30
CA GLN A 52 -8.31 -4.94 16.65
C GLN A 52 -8.39 -5.25 15.14
N THR A 53 -9.37 -6.07 14.74
CA THR A 53 -9.59 -6.50 13.35
C THR A 53 -10.29 -5.39 12.56
N PRO A 54 -9.66 -4.79 11.53
CA PRO A 54 -10.30 -3.73 10.74
C PRO A 54 -11.53 -4.25 10.00
N LEU A 55 -12.41 -3.33 9.58
CA LEU A 55 -13.55 -3.68 8.73
C LEU A 55 -13.03 -4.35 7.44
N PRO A 56 -13.70 -5.41 6.96
CA PRO A 56 -13.25 -6.17 5.79
C PRO A 56 -13.21 -5.33 4.51
N ASP A 57 -13.99 -4.25 4.45
CA ASP A 57 -14.09 -3.36 3.30
C ASP A 57 -13.06 -2.22 3.33
N VAL A 58 -12.35 -2.02 4.45
CA VAL A 58 -11.42 -0.90 4.63
C VAL A 58 -10.00 -1.34 4.30
N VAL A 59 -9.51 -0.93 3.13
CA VAL A 59 -8.14 -1.20 2.67
C VAL A 59 -7.23 -0.03 3.01
N ILE A 60 -6.18 -0.28 3.81
CA ILE A 60 -5.18 0.72 4.16
C ILE A 60 -4.08 0.69 3.10
N ILE A 61 -4.01 1.74 2.28
CA ILE A 61 -2.95 1.91 1.28
C ILE A 61 -1.77 2.58 1.96
N HIS A 62 -0.69 1.83 2.17
CA HIS A 62 0.56 2.39 2.67
C HIS A 62 1.27 3.17 1.55
N ALA A 63 1.82 4.33 1.91
CA ALA A 63 2.64 5.11 0.98
C ALA A 63 3.85 4.27 0.54
N PRO A 64 4.29 4.40 -0.74
CA PRO A 64 5.49 3.74 -1.21
C PRO A 64 6.67 4.07 -0.29
N LYS A 65 7.46 3.06 0.05
CA LYS A 65 8.71 3.28 0.76
C LYS A 65 9.66 4.02 -0.18
N GLU A 66 10.32 5.08 0.29
CA GLU A 66 11.34 5.76 -0.50
C GLU A 66 12.52 4.81 -0.70
N GLU A 67 12.56 4.12 -1.84
CA GLU A 67 13.77 3.44 -2.30
C GLU A 67 14.70 4.51 -2.85
N GLY A 68 15.80 4.76 -2.13
CA GLY A 68 16.86 5.63 -2.61
C GLY A 68 17.35 5.16 -3.98
N GLN A 69 17.19 6.02 -4.99
CA GLN A 69 17.79 5.95 -6.33
C GLN A 69 18.28 4.56 -6.75
N VAL A 70 17.44 3.83 -7.50
CA VAL A 70 17.93 2.71 -8.30
C VAL A 70 18.93 3.27 -9.31
N LYS A 71 20.22 3.20 -8.98
CA LYS A 71 21.31 3.48 -9.91
C LYS A 71 21.22 2.43 -11.00
N HIS A 72 20.59 2.79 -12.11
CA HIS A 72 20.68 2.04 -13.35
C HIS A 72 22.15 1.99 -13.74
N VAL A 73 22.79 0.86 -13.52
CA VAL A 73 24.13 0.62 -14.05
C VAL A 73 23.93 0.35 -15.54
N PRO A 74 24.44 1.20 -16.46
CA PRO A 74 24.33 0.91 -17.88
C PRO A 74 25.14 -0.36 -18.15
N VAL A 75 24.46 -1.37 -18.68
CA VAL A 75 25.10 -2.58 -19.22
C VAL A 75 25.96 -2.12 -20.41
N VAL A 76 27.27 -2.04 -20.21
CA VAL A 76 28.25 -1.84 -21.29
C VAL A 76 28.32 -3.13 -22.09
N THR A 77 27.69 -3.14 -23.27
CA THR A 77 27.89 -4.16 -24.30
C THR A 77 29.26 -3.90 -24.95
N PRO A 78 30.24 -4.81 -24.89
CA PRO A 78 31.47 -4.64 -25.65
C PRO A 78 31.14 -4.82 -27.14
N ALA A 79 31.33 -3.75 -27.90
CA ALA A 79 31.21 -3.77 -29.36
C ALA A 79 32.22 -4.77 -29.93
N ALA A 80 31.71 -5.72 -30.72
CA ALA A 80 32.49 -6.72 -31.42
C ALA A 80 33.59 -6.05 -32.25
N ALA A 81 34.83 -6.51 -32.03
CA ALA A 81 35.99 -6.15 -32.83
C ALA A 81 35.73 -6.55 -34.30
N LEU A 82 35.54 -5.54 -35.16
CA LEU A 82 35.65 -5.71 -36.60
C LEU A 82 37.13 -5.88 -36.93
N MET A 83 37.53 -7.13 -37.22
CA MET A 83 38.77 -7.41 -37.95
C MET A 83 38.70 -6.67 -39.28
N GLN A 84 39.55 -5.66 -39.45
CA GLN A 84 39.77 -5.03 -40.74
C GLN A 84 40.96 -5.73 -41.39
N GLU A 85 40.68 -6.47 -42.46
CA GLU A 85 41.68 -7.09 -43.33
C GLU A 85 42.63 -6.01 -43.87
N ALA A 86 43.93 -6.30 -43.83
CA ALA A 86 44.98 -5.44 -44.35
C ALA A 86 45.02 -5.49 -45.88
N PRO A 87 45.22 -4.34 -46.55
CA PRO A 87 45.92 -4.31 -47.83
C PRO A 87 47.31 -3.67 -47.66
N LEU A 88 48.34 -4.42 -48.08
CA LEU A 88 49.70 -3.93 -48.24
C LEU A 88 49.74 -2.72 -49.17
N THR A 89 50.41 -1.64 -48.79
CA THR A 89 50.95 -0.67 -49.76
C THR A 89 52.26 -0.08 -49.24
N THR A 90 53.31 -0.48 -49.95
CA THR A 90 54.64 0.12 -50.12
C THR A 90 54.81 1.56 -49.62
N THR A 91 55.71 1.77 -48.67
CA THR A 91 56.50 3.00 -48.45
C THR A 91 57.51 2.72 -47.35
N ASP A 92 58.41 1.77 -47.60
CA ASP A 92 59.64 1.64 -46.83
C ASP A 92 60.77 1.31 -47.79
N TYR A 93 61.32 2.36 -48.41
CA TYR A 93 62.65 2.35 -49.01
C TYR A 93 63.34 3.64 -48.56
N PRO A 94 64.28 3.59 -47.60
CA PRO A 94 65.14 4.71 -47.33
C PRO A 94 66.10 4.91 -48.51
N GLU A 95 66.10 6.11 -49.07
CA GLU A 95 67.06 6.56 -50.08
C GLU A 95 68.49 6.32 -49.57
N MET A 96 69.24 5.46 -50.25
CA MET A 96 70.69 5.37 -50.05
C MET A 96 71.38 6.47 -50.86
N PRO A 97 72.33 7.22 -50.28
CA PRO A 97 73.12 8.19 -51.02
C PRO A 97 74.29 7.48 -51.70
N VAL A 98 74.44 7.62 -53.02
CA VAL A 98 75.67 7.25 -53.72
C VAL A 98 76.01 8.32 -54.75
N ALA A 99 77.31 8.65 -54.76
CA ALA A 99 78.02 9.71 -55.49
C ALA A 99 77.88 9.68 -57.02
#